data_AF-A0A2V5PTU6-F1
#
_entry.id   AF-A0A2V5PTU6-F1
#
_cell.length_a   1.000
_cell.length_b   1.000
_cell.length_c   1.000
_cell.angle_alpha   90.00
_cell.angle_beta   90.00
_cell.angle_gamma   90.00
#
_symmetry.space_group_name_H-M   'P 1'
#
loop_
_entity.id
_entity.type
_entity.pdbx_description
1 polymer ?
#
loop_
_entity_poly.entity_id
_entity_poly.type
_entity_poly.pdbx_seq_one_letter_code
_entity_poly.pdbx_strand_id
1 'polypeptide(L)'
;MFAKRRLLLCLFIGLPLVGFGLLVVSLASRRSAEEVLYQGKSIKAWTLQFYYQLDQKSQEEAKAAFKALGTNALPGLARLLGSQDSFWRVGIWSAGEKLPRPMRRVVLGTARPPDTVGIRTAAAAALAFLGPEAKPAVPDLVQALGDLHPEVRWQAARALARIGEGAVPDLVAMLRDPHPDVRQAASFALGEIGTAAAPAIPALIEGLKDHDGSVRERNVHTLSAIGRPAMPALLQTIEQERGLLRQGAAQALTQLYPLRRVAAPALLKMLQDEEAASRVQALESLGALSGRDATADEAVMAALKDPVPQVRAAAAKALGQTIWKTNSAMPALVEASKDPVASVRNAASEALQRIEAK
;
A
#
# COMPACT_ATOMS: atom_id res chain seq x y z
N MET A 1 2.49 -61.41 -46.64
CA MET A 1 3.28 -60.33 -46.00
C MET A 1 2.48 -59.06 -45.65
N PHE A 2 1.22 -58.90 -46.12
CA PHE A 2 0.44 -57.67 -45.90
C PHE A 2 -0.41 -57.62 -44.61
N ALA A 3 -0.77 -58.77 -44.01
CA ALA A 3 -1.62 -58.79 -42.81
C ALA A 3 -0.88 -58.38 -41.50
N LYS A 4 0.41 -58.72 -41.37
CA LYS A 4 1.21 -58.38 -40.17
C LYS A 4 1.54 -56.88 -40.05
N ARG A 5 1.63 -56.13 -41.17
CA ARG A 5 1.95 -54.69 -41.17
C ARG A 5 0.79 -53.80 -40.72
N ARG A 6 -0.47 -54.17 -40.99
CA ARG A 6 -1.64 -53.42 -40.51
C ARG A 6 -1.89 -53.61 -39.01
N LEU A 7 -1.60 -54.79 -38.46
CA LEU A 7 -1.74 -55.06 -37.03
C LEU A 7 -0.73 -54.25 -36.19
N LEU A 8 0.51 -54.12 -36.68
CA LEU A 8 1.56 -53.33 -36.02
C LEU A 8 1.29 -51.82 -36.09
N LEU A 9 0.68 -51.31 -37.17
CA LEU A 9 0.36 -49.88 -37.28
C LEU A 9 -0.79 -49.47 -36.34
N CYS A 10 -1.80 -50.34 -36.16
CA CYS A 10 -2.86 -50.12 -35.17
C CYS A 10 -2.33 -50.20 -33.73
N LEU A 11 -1.33 -51.05 -33.45
CA LEU A 11 -0.66 -51.12 -32.15
C LEU A 11 0.19 -49.87 -31.85
N PHE A 12 0.86 -49.29 -32.85
CA PHE A 12 1.68 -48.07 -32.68
C PHE A 12 0.87 -46.77 -32.59
N ILE A 13 -0.33 -46.72 -33.15
CA ILE A 13 -1.22 -45.53 -33.06
C ILE A 13 -2.21 -45.68 -31.88
N GLY A 14 -2.59 -46.91 -31.52
CA GLY A 14 -3.49 -47.19 -30.40
C GLY A 14 -2.86 -47.02 -29.02
N LEU A 15 -1.59 -47.43 -28.83
CA LEU A 15 -0.92 -47.31 -27.52
C LEU A 15 -0.74 -45.84 -27.04
N PRO A 16 -0.37 -44.87 -27.89
CA PRO A 16 -0.29 -43.46 -27.49
C PRO A 16 -1.67 -42.86 -27.19
N LEU A 17 -2.74 -43.29 -27.87
CA LEU A 17 -4.10 -42.81 -27.61
C LEU A 17 -4.69 -43.38 -26.32
N VAL A 18 -4.40 -44.65 -26.00
CA VAL A 18 -4.76 -45.25 -24.71
C VAL A 18 -3.91 -44.67 -23.58
N GLY A 19 -2.62 -44.42 -23.81
CA GLY A 19 -1.73 -43.74 -22.87
C GLY A 19 -2.13 -42.28 -22.63
N PHE A 20 -2.51 -41.54 -23.67
CA PHE A 20 -3.03 -40.17 -23.56
C PHE A 20 -4.43 -40.16 -22.93
N GLY A 21 -5.29 -41.14 -23.26
CA GLY A 21 -6.58 -41.34 -22.61
C GLY A 21 -6.46 -41.68 -21.13
N LEU A 22 -5.52 -42.55 -20.75
CA LEU A 22 -5.20 -42.87 -19.35
C LEU A 22 -4.48 -41.72 -18.64
N LEU A 23 -3.69 -40.91 -19.32
CA LEU A 23 -3.08 -39.70 -18.77
C LEU A 23 -4.13 -38.59 -18.58
N VAL A 24 -5.07 -38.42 -19.51
CA VAL A 24 -6.21 -37.50 -19.39
C VAL A 24 -7.18 -37.99 -18.32
N VAL A 25 -7.44 -39.29 -18.23
CA VAL A 25 -8.24 -39.90 -17.16
C VAL A 25 -7.49 -39.85 -15.83
N SER A 26 -6.16 -39.97 -15.79
CA SER A 26 -5.33 -39.80 -14.59
C SER A 26 -5.21 -38.34 -14.15
N LEU A 27 -5.14 -37.40 -15.10
CA LEU A 27 -5.19 -35.96 -14.85
C LEU A 27 -6.61 -35.49 -14.52
N ALA A 28 -7.64 -36.18 -15.01
CA ALA A 28 -9.04 -35.96 -14.64
C ALA A 28 -9.40 -36.64 -13.32
N SER A 29 -8.78 -37.76 -12.96
CA SER A 29 -8.99 -38.49 -11.69
C SER A 29 -8.08 -38.00 -10.56
N ARG A 30 -6.98 -37.29 -10.87
CA ARG A 30 -6.29 -36.41 -9.91
C ARG A 30 -7.04 -35.12 -9.63
N ARG A 31 -8.17 -34.88 -10.30
CA ARG A 31 -9.03 -33.69 -10.18
C ARG A 31 -10.27 -33.95 -9.32
N SER A 32 -10.07 -34.45 -8.11
CA SER A 32 -11.06 -34.27 -7.04
C SER A 32 -10.41 -34.50 -5.70
N ALA A 33 -9.48 -33.62 -5.32
CA ALA A 33 -9.45 -33.27 -3.90
C ALA A 33 -10.82 -32.67 -3.62
N GLU A 34 -11.69 -33.40 -2.90
CA GLU A 34 -13.08 -33.07 -2.62
C GLU A 34 -13.23 -31.56 -2.49
N GLU A 35 -13.83 -30.94 -3.52
CA GLU A 35 -14.02 -29.51 -3.53
C GLU A 35 -15.10 -29.26 -2.49
N VAL A 36 -14.71 -28.84 -1.28
CA VAL A 36 -15.63 -28.63 -0.16
C VAL A 36 -16.80 -27.77 -0.65
N LEU A 37 -17.98 -28.40 -0.76
CA LEU A 37 -19.19 -27.75 -1.20
C LEU A 37 -19.94 -27.28 0.05
N TYR A 38 -20.25 -25.99 0.09
CA TYR A 38 -21.13 -25.43 1.10
C TYR A 38 -22.41 -24.98 0.41
N GLN A 39 -23.55 -25.53 0.85
CA GLN A 39 -24.86 -25.33 0.21
C GLN A 39 -24.82 -25.59 -1.32
N GLY A 40 -24.09 -26.63 -1.72
CA GLY A 40 -23.99 -27.04 -3.13
C GLY A 40 -23.08 -26.18 -4.02
N LYS A 41 -22.43 -25.13 -3.49
CA LYS A 41 -21.46 -24.30 -4.21
C LYS A 41 -20.05 -24.49 -3.66
N SER A 42 -19.04 -24.42 -4.52
CA SER A 42 -17.65 -24.47 -4.08
C SER A 42 -17.17 -23.14 -3.50
N ILE A 43 -16.06 -23.19 -2.76
CA ILE A 43 -15.39 -21.98 -2.24
C ILE A 43 -15.09 -20.99 -3.38
N LYS A 44 -14.67 -21.47 -4.56
CA LYS A 44 -14.44 -20.61 -5.73
C LYS A 44 -15.72 -19.92 -6.19
N ALA A 45 -16.82 -20.66 -6.28
CA ALA A 45 -18.10 -20.09 -6.69
C ALA A 45 -18.58 -19.01 -5.71
N TRP A 46 -18.48 -19.28 -4.40
CA TRP A 46 -18.78 -18.27 -3.36
C TRP A 46 -17.86 -17.05 -3.42
N THR A 47 -16.57 -17.27 -3.68
CA THR A 47 -15.57 -16.19 -3.79
C THR A 47 -15.86 -15.26 -4.97
N LEU A 48 -16.17 -15.84 -6.14
CA LEU A 48 -16.53 -15.06 -7.32
C LEU A 48 -17.88 -14.36 -7.16
N GLN A 49 -18.86 -15.02 -6.52
CA GLN A 49 -20.14 -14.40 -6.20
C GLN A 49 -19.97 -13.20 -5.26
N PHE A 50 -19.16 -13.35 -4.21
CA PHE A 50 -18.86 -12.27 -3.26
C PHE A 50 -18.23 -11.04 -3.92
N TYR A 51 -17.31 -11.26 -4.87
CA TYR A 51 -16.51 -10.17 -5.43
C TYR A 51 -17.13 -9.52 -6.69
N TYR A 52 -17.74 -10.32 -7.57
CA TYR A 52 -18.21 -9.82 -8.87
C TYR A 52 -19.71 -9.56 -8.96
N GLN A 53 -20.54 -10.21 -8.14
CA GLN A 53 -21.97 -9.97 -8.22
C GLN A 53 -22.31 -8.66 -7.51
N LEU A 54 -22.98 -7.77 -8.25
CA LEU A 54 -23.30 -6.40 -7.81
C LEU A 54 -24.64 -6.33 -7.08
N ASP A 55 -25.48 -7.37 -7.17
CA ASP A 55 -26.72 -7.38 -6.42
C ASP A 55 -26.46 -7.69 -4.94
N GLN A 56 -27.08 -6.88 -4.08
CA GLN A 56 -26.88 -6.94 -2.64
C GLN A 56 -27.20 -8.32 -2.07
N LYS A 57 -28.23 -8.99 -2.60
CA LYS A 57 -28.66 -10.31 -2.14
C LYS A 57 -27.55 -11.34 -2.31
N SER A 58 -26.96 -11.42 -3.49
CA SER A 58 -25.92 -12.40 -3.78
C SER A 58 -24.65 -12.16 -2.97
N GLN A 59 -24.29 -10.91 -2.70
CA GLN A 59 -23.18 -10.58 -1.80
C GLN A 59 -23.47 -11.01 -0.36
N GLU A 60 -24.67 -10.76 0.16
CA GLU A 60 -25.06 -11.16 1.51
C GLU A 60 -25.10 -12.70 1.68
N GLU A 61 -25.57 -13.43 0.67
CA GLU A 61 -25.50 -14.90 0.66
C GLU A 61 -24.05 -15.41 0.75
N ALA A 62 -23.14 -14.81 -0.03
CA ALA A 62 -21.74 -15.21 -0.01
C ALA A 62 -21.05 -14.85 1.31
N LYS A 63 -21.35 -13.69 1.89
CA LYS A 63 -20.89 -13.30 3.23
C LYS A 63 -21.39 -14.27 4.30
N ALA A 64 -22.67 -14.65 4.23
CA ALA A 64 -23.24 -15.64 5.15
C ALA A 64 -22.56 -17.01 5.00
N ALA A 65 -22.26 -17.44 3.77
CA ALA A 65 -21.51 -18.66 3.52
C ALA A 65 -20.08 -18.61 4.11
N PHE A 66 -19.34 -17.52 3.91
CA PHE A 66 -18.01 -17.37 4.50
C PHE A 66 -18.04 -17.31 6.02
N LYS A 67 -19.03 -16.62 6.60
CA LYS A 67 -19.22 -16.58 8.05
C LYS A 67 -19.54 -17.97 8.63
N ALA A 68 -20.31 -18.78 7.91
CA ALA A 68 -20.64 -20.14 8.34
C ALA A 68 -19.45 -21.12 8.15
N LEU A 69 -18.66 -20.94 7.09
CA LEU A 69 -17.46 -21.73 6.83
C LEU A 69 -16.32 -21.40 7.80
N GLY A 70 -16.14 -20.12 8.14
CA GLY A 70 -15.04 -19.65 8.97
C GLY A 70 -13.68 -20.15 8.46
N THR A 71 -12.89 -20.72 9.37
CA THR A 71 -11.56 -21.27 9.06
C THR A 71 -11.57 -22.43 8.06
N ASN A 72 -12.70 -23.12 7.85
CA ASN A 72 -12.79 -24.18 6.86
C ASN A 72 -12.71 -23.66 5.41
N ALA A 73 -12.94 -22.36 5.19
CA ALA A 73 -12.76 -21.75 3.87
C ALA A 73 -11.27 -21.53 3.53
N LEU A 74 -10.38 -21.46 4.52
CA LEU A 74 -9.00 -20.97 4.34
C LEU A 74 -8.18 -21.82 3.35
N PRO A 75 -8.17 -23.17 3.40
CA PRO A 75 -7.40 -23.95 2.43
C PRO A 75 -7.90 -23.78 0.98
N GLY A 76 -9.20 -23.49 0.80
CA GLY A 76 -9.75 -23.16 -0.51
C GLY A 76 -9.32 -21.77 -0.98
N LEU A 77 -9.43 -20.78 -0.09
CA LEU A 77 -9.05 -19.40 -0.38
C LEU A 77 -7.55 -19.25 -0.65
N ALA A 78 -6.68 -19.92 0.12
CA ALA A 78 -5.23 -19.95 -0.12
C ALA A 78 -4.89 -20.53 -1.51
N ARG A 79 -5.54 -21.63 -1.91
CA ARG A 79 -5.37 -22.19 -3.26
C ARG A 79 -5.82 -21.23 -4.37
N LEU A 80 -6.89 -20.48 -4.15
CA LEU A 80 -7.36 -19.47 -5.11
C LEU A 80 -6.41 -18.27 -5.18
N LEU A 81 -5.87 -17.86 -4.03
CA LEU A 81 -4.85 -16.81 -3.95
C LEU A 81 -3.54 -17.19 -4.65
N GLY A 82 -3.17 -18.47 -4.66
CA GLY A 82 -2.04 -18.98 -5.43
C GLY A 82 -2.35 -19.28 -6.91
N SER A 83 -3.54 -18.94 -7.42
CA SER A 83 -3.94 -19.34 -8.77
C SER A 83 -3.16 -18.60 -9.87
N GLN A 84 -2.65 -19.36 -10.83
CA GLN A 84 -1.91 -18.86 -11.99
C GLN A 84 -2.56 -19.30 -13.29
N ASP A 85 -2.63 -18.39 -14.26
CA ASP A 85 -3.13 -18.73 -15.58
C ASP A 85 -2.14 -19.66 -16.30
N SER A 86 -2.67 -20.70 -16.93
CA SER A 86 -1.84 -21.58 -17.74
C SER A 86 -1.27 -20.80 -18.92
N PHE A 87 0.05 -20.81 -19.06
CA PHE A 87 0.76 -20.12 -20.16
C PHE A 87 0.13 -20.37 -21.53
N TRP A 88 -0.23 -21.62 -21.84
CA TRP A 88 -0.88 -21.98 -23.10
C TRP A 88 -2.28 -21.37 -23.25
N ARG A 89 -3.03 -21.19 -22.16
CA ARG A 89 -4.35 -20.52 -22.21
C ARG A 89 -4.21 -19.04 -22.52
N VAL A 90 -3.24 -18.36 -21.89
CA VAL A 90 -2.91 -16.97 -22.22
C VAL A 90 -2.52 -16.85 -23.69
N GLY A 91 -1.69 -17.78 -24.18
CA GLY A 91 -1.29 -17.84 -25.58
C GLY A 91 -2.47 -18.07 -26.54
N ILE A 92 -3.34 -19.04 -26.25
CA ILE A 92 -4.53 -19.33 -27.06
C ILE A 92 -5.49 -18.14 -27.07
N TRP A 93 -5.73 -17.52 -25.91
CA TRP A 93 -6.62 -16.36 -25.82
C TRP A 93 -6.08 -15.17 -26.61
N SER A 94 -4.80 -14.81 -26.41
CA SER A 94 -4.14 -13.71 -27.12
C SER A 94 -4.09 -13.93 -28.63
N ALA A 95 -3.79 -15.16 -29.08
CA ALA A 95 -3.82 -15.51 -30.49
C ALA A 95 -5.26 -15.48 -31.04
N GLY A 96 -6.22 -15.95 -30.26
CA GLY A 96 -7.65 -15.98 -30.60
C GLY A 96 -8.23 -14.60 -30.85
N GLU A 97 -7.85 -13.58 -30.06
CA GLU A 97 -8.28 -12.19 -30.26
C GLU A 97 -7.87 -11.63 -31.62
N LYS A 98 -6.73 -12.08 -32.16
CA LYS A 98 -6.18 -11.65 -33.45
C LYS A 98 -6.82 -12.39 -34.65
N LEU A 99 -7.61 -13.44 -34.42
CA LEU A 99 -8.24 -14.21 -35.51
C LEU A 99 -9.41 -13.47 -36.18
N PRO A 100 -9.73 -13.78 -37.44
CA PRO A 100 -10.96 -13.32 -38.11
C PRO A 100 -12.23 -13.75 -37.35
N ARG A 101 -13.30 -12.94 -37.43
CA ARG A 101 -14.56 -13.12 -36.67
C ARG A 101 -15.09 -14.57 -36.55
N PRO A 102 -15.20 -15.38 -37.62
CA PRO A 102 -15.74 -16.74 -37.48
C PRO A 102 -14.85 -17.65 -36.63
N MET A 103 -13.53 -17.58 -36.82
CA MET A 103 -12.56 -18.36 -36.04
C MET A 103 -12.43 -17.85 -34.61
N ARG A 104 -12.43 -16.51 -34.43
CA ARG A 104 -12.41 -15.87 -33.12
C ARG A 104 -13.57 -16.34 -32.24
N ARG A 105 -14.79 -16.40 -32.78
CA ARG A 105 -15.97 -16.85 -32.02
C ARG A 105 -15.85 -18.29 -31.55
N VAL A 106 -15.28 -19.18 -32.37
CA VAL A 106 -15.07 -20.59 -32.00
C VAL A 106 -13.94 -20.74 -30.98
N VAL A 107 -12.79 -20.11 -31.23
CA VAL A 107 -11.60 -20.21 -30.37
C VAL A 107 -11.84 -19.54 -29.02
N LEU A 108 -12.35 -18.31 -28.99
CA LEU A 108 -12.66 -17.61 -27.73
C LEU A 108 -13.97 -18.09 -27.08
N GLY A 109 -14.85 -18.76 -27.83
CA GLY A 109 -16.05 -19.39 -27.26
C GLY A 109 -15.76 -20.70 -26.53
N THR A 110 -14.62 -21.34 -26.84
CA THR A 110 -14.18 -22.59 -26.21
C THR A 110 -13.08 -22.39 -25.17
N ALA A 111 -12.18 -21.42 -25.38
CA ALA A 111 -11.26 -20.96 -24.36
C ALA A 111 -12.01 -20.10 -23.32
N ARG A 112 -11.73 -20.26 -22.03
CA ARG A 112 -12.15 -19.27 -21.02
C ARG A 112 -11.07 -18.17 -20.95
N PRO A 113 -11.44 -16.89 -20.79
CA PRO A 113 -10.46 -15.83 -20.58
C PRO A 113 -9.57 -16.16 -19.38
N PRO A 114 -8.27 -15.83 -19.45
CA PRO A 114 -7.41 -15.78 -18.28
C PRO A 114 -8.05 -14.84 -17.24
N ASP A 115 -8.29 -15.34 -16.04
CA ASP A 115 -9.00 -14.58 -14.99
C ASP A 115 -8.41 -14.90 -13.60
N THR A 116 -7.14 -15.32 -13.56
CA THR A 116 -6.55 -15.63 -12.25
C THR A 116 -6.28 -14.40 -11.42
N VAL A 117 -6.03 -13.25 -12.05
CA VAL A 117 -5.95 -11.96 -11.33
C VAL A 117 -7.24 -11.72 -10.56
N GLY A 118 -8.39 -11.87 -11.23
CA GLY A 118 -9.71 -11.76 -10.62
C GLY A 118 -9.94 -12.73 -9.47
N ILE A 119 -9.58 -13.99 -9.69
CA ILE A 119 -9.68 -15.05 -8.67
C ILE A 119 -8.81 -14.75 -7.45
N ARG A 120 -7.54 -14.34 -7.64
CA ARG A 120 -6.63 -13.99 -6.54
C ARG A 120 -7.12 -12.78 -5.76
N THR A 121 -7.58 -11.75 -6.48
CA THR A 121 -8.14 -10.52 -5.90
C THR A 121 -9.37 -10.83 -5.05
N ALA A 122 -10.29 -11.65 -5.59
CA ALA A 122 -11.50 -12.07 -4.90
C ALA A 122 -11.18 -12.95 -3.67
N ALA A 123 -10.18 -13.83 -3.77
CA ALA A 123 -9.73 -14.66 -2.66
C ALA A 123 -9.15 -13.81 -1.51
N ALA A 124 -8.29 -12.83 -1.83
CA ALA A 124 -7.78 -11.88 -0.85
C ALA A 124 -8.92 -11.07 -0.19
N ALA A 125 -9.90 -10.62 -0.98
CA ALA A 125 -11.06 -9.91 -0.45
C ALA A 125 -11.93 -10.78 0.48
N ALA A 126 -12.11 -12.07 0.17
CA ALA A 126 -12.81 -13.00 1.05
C ALA A 126 -12.04 -13.26 2.35
N LEU A 127 -10.70 -13.36 2.29
CA LEU A 127 -9.85 -13.44 3.49
C LEU A 127 -9.95 -12.16 4.34
N ALA A 128 -10.01 -10.99 3.70
CA ALA A 128 -10.23 -9.73 4.40
C ALA A 128 -11.58 -9.68 5.13
N PHE A 129 -12.63 -10.28 4.54
CA PHE A 129 -13.95 -10.38 5.16
C PHE A 129 -13.96 -11.27 6.41
N LEU A 130 -13.19 -12.36 6.40
CA LEU A 130 -13.03 -13.23 7.57
C LEU A 130 -12.23 -12.56 8.71
N GLY A 131 -11.44 -11.54 8.41
CA GLY A 131 -10.75 -10.72 9.41
C GLY A 131 -9.79 -11.57 10.27
N PRO A 132 -9.80 -11.45 11.61
CA PRO A 132 -8.87 -12.16 12.50
C PRO A 132 -8.87 -13.69 12.34
N GLU A 133 -10.00 -14.30 11.93
CA GLU A 133 -10.07 -15.75 11.70
C GLU A 133 -9.18 -16.21 10.55
N ALA A 134 -8.84 -15.32 9.61
CA ALA A 134 -7.94 -15.59 8.49
C ALA A 134 -6.45 -15.53 8.87
N LYS A 135 -6.10 -15.37 10.15
CA LYS A 135 -4.69 -15.40 10.61
C LYS A 135 -3.86 -16.59 10.06
N PRO A 136 -4.38 -17.83 9.94
CA PRO A 136 -3.61 -18.93 9.35
C PRO A 136 -3.21 -18.71 7.88
N ALA A 137 -3.87 -17.81 7.15
CA ALA A 137 -3.58 -17.47 5.76
C ALA A 137 -2.60 -16.29 5.62
N VAL A 138 -2.04 -15.77 6.72
CA VAL A 138 -1.03 -14.69 6.67
C VAL A 138 0.14 -15.03 5.75
N PRO A 139 0.75 -16.24 5.76
CA PRO A 139 1.85 -16.56 4.86
C PRO A 139 1.47 -16.46 3.37
N ASP A 140 0.28 -16.95 2.99
CA ASP A 140 -0.22 -16.88 1.61
C ASP A 140 -0.48 -15.43 1.18
N LEU A 141 -1.03 -14.61 2.09
CA LEU A 141 -1.27 -13.19 1.86
C LEU A 141 0.03 -12.38 1.76
N VAL A 142 1.03 -12.70 2.57
CA VAL A 142 2.37 -12.09 2.50
C VAL A 142 3.02 -12.41 1.15
N GLN A 143 2.92 -13.64 0.67
CA GLN A 143 3.36 -13.98 -0.68
C GLN A 143 2.62 -13.17 -1.75
N ALA A 144 1.31 -12.94 -1.58
CA ALA A 144 0.50 -12.16 -2.50
C ALA A 144 0.82 -10.65 -2.50
N LEU A 145 1.53 -10.12 -1.50
CA LEU A 145 2.10 -8.76 -1.56
C LEU A 145 3.13 -8.62 -2.69
N GLY A 146 3.76 -9.72 -3.12
CA GLY A 146 4.67 -9.78 -4.25
C GLY A 146 4.02 -10.05 -5.60
N ASP A 147 2.68 -9.98 -5.71
CA ASP A 147 2.00 -10.25 -6.97
C ASP A 147 2.38 -9.23 -8.05
N LEU A 148 2.48 -9.69 -9.30
CA LEU A 148 2.75 -8.85 -10.46
C LEU A 148 1.66 -7.79 -10.68
N HIS A 149 0.42 -8.07 -10.26
CA HIS A 149 -0.73 -7.19 -10.46
C HIS A 149 -0.98 -6.33 -9.22
N PRO A 150 -0.95 -4.99 -9.35
CA PRO A 150 -1.17 -4.08 -8.23
C PRO A 150 -2.48 -4.32 -7.47
N GLU A 151 -3.55 -4.70 -8.17
CA GLU A 151 -4.85 -4.98 -7.56
C GLU A 151 -4.79 -6.11 -6.54
N VAL A 152 -4.05 -7.19 -6.85
CA VAL A 152 -3.88 -8.33 -5.95
C VAL A 152 -3.07 -7.91 -4.73
N ARG A 153 -1.98 -7.16 -4.92
CA ARG A 153 -1.14 -6.65 -3.82
C ARG A 153 -1.94 -5.80 -2.85
N TRP A 154 -2.75 -4.87 -3.37
CA TRP A 154 -3.56 -3.99 -2.54
C TRP A 154 -4.65 -4.75 -1.78
N GLN A 155 -5.31 -5.74 -2.39
CA GLN A 155 -6.26 -6.56 -1.64
C GLN A 155 -5.58 -7.45 -0.60
N ALA A 156 -4.40 -7.99 -0.89
CA ALA A 156 -3.62 -8.76 0.07
C ALA A 156 -3.22 -7.90 1.29
N ALA A 157 -2.74 -6.68 1.05
CA ALA A 157 -2.44 -5.71 2.11
C ALA A 157 -3.68 -5.37 2.95
N ARG A 158 -4.84 -5.14 2.32
CA ARG A 158 -6.10 -4.90 3.04
C ARG A 158 -6.54 -6.11 3.85
N ALA A 159 -6.34 -7.33 3.35
CA ALA A 159 -6.65 -8.55 4.07
C ALA A 159 -5.77 -8.71 5.32
N LEU A 160 -4.46 -8.48 5.18
CA LEU A 160 -3.51 -8.47 6.31
C LEU A 160 -3.88 -7.40 7.35
N ALA A 161 -4.32 -6.22 6.90
CA ALA A 161 -4.79 -5.19 7.82
C ALA A 161 -6.06 -5.59 8.58
N ARG A 162 -7.00 -6.31 7.93
CA ARG A 162 -8.21 -6.83 8.58
C ARG A 162 -7.95 -8.00 9.52
N ILE A 163 -6.90 -8.77 9.28
CA ILE A 163 -6.40 -9.78 10.22
C ILE A 163 -5.86 -9.09 11.49
N GLY A 164 -5.22 -7.93 11.35
CA GLY A 164 -4.81 -7.08 12.46
C GLY A 164 -3.45 -7.46 13.04
N GLU A 165 -3.31 -7.38 14.37
CA GLU A 165 -2.06 -7.58 15.11
C GLU A 165 -1.34 -8.90 14.75
N GLY A 166 -2.11 -9.95 14.46
CA GLY A 166 -1.57 -11.25 14.07
C GLY A 166 -0.73 -11.26 12.79
N ALA A 167 -0.81 -10.23 11.96
CA ALA A 167 -0.04 -10.06 10.73
C ALA A 167 1.18 -9.12 10.88
N VAL A 168 1.30 -8.41 12.01
CA VAL A 168 2.34 -7.38 12.20
C VAL A 168 3.77 -7.93 12.06
N PRO A 169 4.15 -9.09 12.65
CA PRO A 169 5.51 -9.60 12.51
C PRO A 169 5.92 -9.85 11.04
N ASP A 170 5.04 -10.46 10.26
CA ASP A 170 5.31 -10.75 8.85
C ASP A 170 5.35 -9.47 8.00
N LEU A 171 4.45 -8.51 8.27
CA LEU A 171 4.46 -7.20 7.61
C LEU A 171 5.74 -6.42 7.91
N VAL A 172 6.27 -6.49 9.13
CA VAL A 172 7.55 -5.85 9.50
C VAL A 172 8.71 -6.45 8.71
N ALA A 173 8.71 -7.76 8.45
CA ALA A 173 9.72 -8.38 7.60
C ALA A 173 9.64 -7.85 6.15
N MET A 174 8.42 -7.64 5.64
CA MET A 174 8.18 -7.14 4.27
C MET A 174 8.55 -5.67 4.06
N LEU A 175 8.76 -4.88 5.12
CA LEU A 175 9.34 -3.52 5.02
C LEU A 175 10.79 -3.52 4.51
N ARG A 176 11.45 -4.67 4.41
CA ARG A 176 12.82 -4.83 3.89
C ARG A 176 12.89 -5.61 2.58
N ASP A 177 11.73 -5.88 1.97
CA ASP A 177 11.68 -6.60 0.69
C ASP A 177 12.43 -5.82 -0.41
N PRO A 178 13.16 -6.49 -1.34
CA PRO A 178 13.86 -5.80 -2.43
C PRO A 178 12.93 -4.96 -3.31
N HIS A 179 11.66 -5.35 -3.48
CA HIS A 179 10.73 -4.64 -4.34
C HIS A 179 10.02 -3.50 -3.60
N PRO A 180 10.09 -2.25 -4.10
CA PRO A 180 9.45 -1.10 -3.46
C PRO A 180 7.93 -1.26 -3.36
N ASP A 181 7.30 -1.92 -4.33
CA ASP A 181 5.87 -2.21 -4.32
C ASP A 181 5.44 -3.08 -3.12
N VAL A 182 6.26 -4.06 -2.74
CA VAL A 182 6.02 -4.94 -1.59
C VAL A 182 6.17 -4.14 -0.30
N ARG A 183 7.25 -3.35 -0.18
CA ARG A 183 7.49 -2.47 0.97
C ARG A 183 6.34 -1.48 1.18
N GLN A 184 5.86 -0.84 0.10
CA GLN A 184 4.71 0.06 0.16
C GLN A 184 3.43 -0.64 0.60
N ALA A 185 3.14 -1.82 0.07
CA ALA A 185 1.95 -2.59 0.43
C ALA A 185 2.00 -3.03 1.90
N ALA A 186 3.17 -3.44 2.39
CA ALA A 186 3.38 -3.79 3.79
C ALA A 186 3.20 -2.59 4.73
N SER A 187 3.82 -1.45 4.40
CA SER A 187 3.66 -0.20 5.17
C SER A 187 2.21 0.28 5.18
N PHE A 188 1.50 0.17 4.06
CA PHE A 188 0.07 0.50 3.99
C PHE A 188 -0.74 -0.38 4.95
N ALA A 189 -0.55 -1.70 4.91
CA ALA A 189 -1.25 -2.62 5.80
C ALA A 189 -0.99 -2.29 7.29
N LEU A 190 0.26 -2.00 7.66
CA LEU A 190 0.62 -1.57 9.02
C LEU A 190 -0.08 -0.27 9.43
N GLY A 191 -0.24 0.67 8.51
CA GLY A 191 -0.96 1.92 8.77
C GLY A 191 -2.44 1.70 9.03
N GLU A 192 -3.07 0.82 8.25
CA GLU A 192 -4.48 0.43 8.42
C GLU A 192 -4.72 -0.38 9.71
N ILE A 193 -3.72 -1.12 10.20
CA ILE A 193 -3.75 -1.78 11.52
C ILE A 193 -3.73 -0.73 12.65
N GLY A 194 -3.06 0.40 12.43
CA GLY A 194 -3.02 1.52 13.37
C GLY A 194 -2.18 1.23 14.61
N THR A 195 -2.70 1.55 15.80
CA THR A 195 -1.94 1.49 17.06
C THR A 195 -1.36 0.11 17.39
N ALA A 196 -2.02 -0.98 16.98
CA ALA A 196 -1.53 -2.35 17.20
C ALA A 196 -0.28 -2.67 16.37
N ALA A 197 0.05 -1.87 15.35
CA ALA A 197 1.28 -1.98 14.58
C ALA A 197 2.48 -1.24 15.23
N ALA A 198 2.37 -0.78 16.48
CA ALA A 198 3.47 -0.14 17.20
C ALA A 198 4.81 -0.92 17.16
N PRO A 199 4.86 -2.27 17.19
CA PRO A 199 6.11 -3.01 17.02
C PRO A 199 6.86 -2.72 15.70
N ALA A 200 6.17 -2.19 14.68
CA ALA A 200 6.76 -1.84 13.38
C ALA A 200 7.48 -0.48 13.36
N ILE A 201 7.30 0.37 14.39
CA ILE A 201 7.83 1.74 14.42
C ILE A 201 9.33 1.81 14.08
N PRO A 202 10.23 0.98 14.65
CA PRO A 202 11.65 1.05 14.32
C PRO A 202 11.94 0.76 12.85
N ALA A 203 11.25 -0.22 12.25
CA ALA A 203 11.43 -0.57 10.85
C ALA A 203 10.86 0.50 9.90
N LEU A 204 9.74 1.13 10.28
CA LEU A 204 9.14 2.24 9.53
C LEU A 204 10.03 3.50 9.58
N ILE A 205 10.68 3.78 10.72
CA ILE A 205 11.66 4.86 10.83
C ILE A 205 12.86 4.61 9.92
N GLU A 206 13.42 3.41 9.92
CA GLU A 206 14.46 3.02 8.97
C GLU A 206 14.01 3.21 7.51
N GLY A 207 12.73 2.97 7.21
CA GLY A 207 12.14 3.20 5.90
C GLY A 207 11.96 4.68 5.51
N LEU A 208 12.18 5.65 6.42
CA LEU A 208 12.15 7.08 6.08
C LEU A 208 13.36 7.52 5.24
N LYS A 209 14.42 6.71 5.18
CA LYS A 209 15.58 6.89 4.28
C LYS A 209 15.59 5.93 3.10
N ASP A 210 14.46 5.29 2.80
CA ASP A 210 14.35 4.39 1.64
C ASP A 210 14.74 5.11 0.34
N HIS A 211 15.35 4.39 -0.60
CA HIS A 211 15.75 4.95 -1.89
C HIS A 211 14.53 5.36 -2.74
N ASP A 212 13.42 4.64 -2.60
CA ASP A 212 12.17 4.91 -3.29
C ASP A 212 11.36 6.00 -2.56
N GLY A 213 11.00 7.07 -3.28
CA GLY A 213 10.26 8.20 -2.71
C GLY A 213 8.86 7.86 -2.24
N SER A 214 8.17 6.96 -2.93
CA SER A 214 6.82 6.53 -2.58
C SER A 214 6.83 5.64 -1.33
N VAL A 215 7.88 4.84 -1.12
CA VAL A 215 8.08 4.11 0.14
C VAL A 215 8.29 5.08 1.30
N ARG A 216 9.15 6.10 1.14
CA ARG A 216 9.37 7.12 2.19
C ARG A 216 8.07 7.83 2.59
N GLU A 217 7.32 8.32 1.60
CA GLU A 217 6.04 9.00 1.84
C GLU A 217 5.03 8.07 2.53
N ARG A 218 4.95 6.80 2.10
CA ARG A 218 4.08 5.81 2.73
C ARG A 218 4.46 5.58 4.20
N ASN A 219 5.74 5.46 4.52
CA ASN A 219 6.22 5.27 5.89
C ASN A 219 5.90 6.47 6.79
N VAL A 220 6.01 7.70 6.27
CA VAL A 220 5.56 8.92 6.97
C VAL A 220 4.09 8.81 7.35
N HIS A 221 3.22 8.53 6.38
CA HIS A 221 1.79 8.38 6.63
C HIS A 221 1.47 7.23 7.59
N THR A 222 2.17 6.10 7.46
CA THR A 222 1.99 4.95 8.35
C THR A 222 2.37 5.27 9.79
N LEU A 223 3.50 5.95 10.02
CA LEU A 223 3.91 6.39 11.37
C LEU A 223 2.88 7.34 11.99
N SER A 224 2.31 8.24 11.19
CA SER A 224 1.22 9.12 11.63
C SER A 224 -0.08 8.37 11.92
N ALA A 225 -0.41 7.33 11.13
CA ALA A 225 -1.58 6.49 11.33
C ALA A 225 -1.48 5.58 12.57
N ILE A 226 -0.28 5.08 12.90
CA ILE A 226 0.00 4.40 14.18
C ILE A 226 -0.25 5.37 15.35
N GLY A 227 0.10 6.65 15.17
CA GLY A 227 -0.26 7.72 16.10
C GLY A 227 0.64 7.77 17.33
N ARG A 228 0.05 7.97 18.52
CA ARG A 228 0.78 8.27 19.77
C ARG A 228 1.98 7.37 20.07
N PRO A 229 1.93 6.03 19.84
CA PRO A 229 3.08 5.17 20.10
C PRO A 229 4.34 5.54 19.29
N ALA A 230 4.19 6.16 18.11
CA ALA A 230 5.33 6.55 17.26
C ALA A 230 6.10 7.76 17.81
N MET A 231 5.47 8.57 18.69
CA MET A 231 6.03 9.86 19.09
C MET A 231 7.42 9.82 19.72
N PRO A 232 7.72 8.97 20.72
CA PRO A 232 9.03 8.97 21.37
C PRO A 232 10.15 8.70 20.36
N ALA A 233 9.92 7.73 19.47
CA ALA A 233 10.89 7.34 18.46
C ALA A 233 11.05 8.43 17.38
N LEU A 234 9.96 9.09 16.97
CA LEU A 234 10.02 10.22 16.04
C LEU A 234 10.78 11.43 16.63
N LEU A 235 10.53 11.79 17.89
CA LEU A 235 11.25 12.87 18.58
C LEU A 235 12.73 12.54 18.71
N GLN A 236 13.05 11.32 19.14
CA GLN A 236 14.43 10.84 19.22
C GLN A 236 15.13 10.90 17.84
N THR A 237 14.44 10.50 16.78
CA THR A 237 14.98 10.56 15.40
C THR A 237 15.31 11.99 15.00
N ILE A 238 14.44 12.96 15.30
CA ILE A 238 14.73 14.37 15.00
C ILE A 238 15.97 14.86 15.76
N GLU A 239 16.12 14.46 17.02
CA GLU A 239 17.23 14.90 17.86
C GLU A 239 18.58 14.27 17.47
N GLN A 240 18.59 12.98 17.14
CA GLN A 240 19.81 12.18 16.99
C GLN A 240 20.25 12.03 15.53
N GLU A 241 19.32 11.94 14.58
CA GLU A 241 19.62 11.67 13.18
C GLU A 241 19.75 12.96 12.36
N ARG A 242 20.15 12.85 11.08
CA ARG A 242 20.26 13.96 10.11
C ARG A 242 19.65 13.55 8.75
N GLY A 243 19.54 14.49 7.82
CA GLY A 243 19.08 14.23 6.45
C GLY A 243 17.66 13.66 6.39
N LEU A 244 17.45 12.65 5.53
CA LEU A 244 16.12 12.08 5.24
C LEU A 244 15.40 11.52 6.47
N LEU A 245 16.12 10.88 7.40
CA LEU A 245 15.52 10.33 8.63
C LEU A 245 14.87 11.43 9.48
N ARG A 246 15.64 12.49 9.73
CA ARG A 246 15.19 13.67 10.50
C ARG A 246 14.03 14.37 9.79
N GLN A 247 14.15 14.58 8.47
CA GLN A 247 13.11 15.24 7.66
C GLN A 247 11.80 14.44 7.67
N GLY A 248 11.86 13.13 7.39
CA GLY A 248 10.69 12.25 7.42
C GLY A 248 10.05 12.16 8.80
N ALA A 249 10.86 12.15 9.88
CA ALA A 249 10.33 12.12 11.24
C ALA A 249 9.58 13.41 11.60
N ALA A 250 10.14 14.57 11.23
CA ALA A 250 9.46 15.86 11.38
C ALA A 250 8.15 15.94 10.58
N GLN A 251 8.15 15.42 9.36
CA GLN A 251 6.96 15.35 8.52
C GLN A 251 5.88 14.45 9.16
N ALA A 252 6.26 13.27 9.67
CA ALA A 252 5.33 12.35 10.32
C ALA A 252 4.70 12.95 11.60
N LEU A 253 5.49 13.67 12.41
CA LEU A 253 4.97 14.40 13.58
C LEU A 253 4.00 15.50 13.20
N THR A 254 4.19 16.16 12.06
CA THR A 254 3.31 17.24 11.58
C THR A 254 1.90 16.73 11.30
N GLN A 255 1.79 15.51 10.77
CA GLN A 255 0.52 14.84 10.47
C GLN A 255 -0.13 14.21 11.71
N LEU A 256 0.58 14.13 12.85
CA LEU A 256 0.12 13.49 14.09
C LEU A 256 -0.66 14.50 14.97
N TYR A 257 -1.98 14.57 14.79
CA TYR A 257 -2.87 15.40 15.62
C TYR A 257 -3.24 14.70 16.94
N PRO A 258 -3.32 15.39 18.12
CA PRO A 258 -3.04 16.80 18.42
C PRO A 258 -1.63 17.07 19.02
N LEU A 259 -0.71 16.10 18.99
CA LEU A 259 0.47 16.10 19.87
C LEU A 259 1.70 16.84 19.32
N ARG A 260 1.51 17.56 18.21
CA ARG A 260 2.53 18.32 17.48
C ARG A 260 3.31 19.37 18.32
N ARG A 261 2.75 19.87 19.43
CA ARG A 261 3.42 20.88 20.29
C ARG A 261 4.69 20.37 20.97
N VAL A 262 4.75 19.07 21.29
CA VAL A 262 5.91 18.46 21.96
C VAL A 262 7.14 18.46 21.05
N ALA A 263 6.95 18.58 19.73
CA ALA A 263 8.02 18.60 18.75
C ALA A 263 8.70 19.97 18.60
N ALA A 264 8.14 21.06 19.15
CA ALA A 264 8.64 22.41 18.91
C ALA A 264 10.15 22.57 19.25
N PRO A 265 10.65 22.11 20.42
CA PRO A 265 12.09 22.25 20.72
C PRO A 265 12.99 21.49 19.73
N ALA A 266 12.57 20.30 19.30
CA ALA A 266 13.32 19.49 18.35
C ALA A 266 13.34 20.16 16.95
N LEU A 267 12.20 20.69 16.50
CA LEU A 267 12.08 21.43 15.24
C LEU A 267 12.88 22.74 15.25
N LEU A 268 12.97 23.45 16.39
CA LEU A 268 13.79 24.66 16.49
C LEU A 268 15.28 24.37 16.33
N LYS A 269 15.77 23.22 16.81
CA LYS A 269 17.15 22.78 16.55
C LYS A 269 17.39 22.53 15.05
N MET A 270 16.40 21.99 14.34
CA MET A 270 16.51 21.74 12.89
C MET A 270 16.67 23.03 12.07
N LEU A 271 16.19 24.18 12.56
CA LEU A 271 16.43 25.48 11.91
C LEU A 271 17.91 25.88 11.88
N GLN A 272 18.76 25.24 12.68
CA GLN A 272 20.20 25.48 12.72
C GLN A 272 21.00 24.46 11.89
N ASP A 273 20.33 23.57 11.16
CA ASP A 273 21.02 22.58 10.34
C ASP A 273 21.71 23.22 9.13
N GLU A 274 22.87 22.70 8.76
CA GLU A 274 23.60 23.13 7.55
C GLU A 274 22.76 22.89 6.27
N GLU A 275 22.04 21.77 6.23
CA GLU A 275 21.21 21.39 5.10
C GLU A 275 19.93 22.22 5.02
N ALA A 276 19.77 22.96 3.92
CA ALA A 276 18.59 23.80 3.71
C ALA A 276 17.28 23.01 3.69
N ALA A 277 17.27 21.79 3.17
CA ALA A 277 16.09 20.93 3.18
C ALA A 277 15.59 20.62 4.60
N SER A 278 16.52 20.41 5.54
CA SER A 278 16.18 20.22 6.95
C SER A 278 15.55 21.48 7.56
N ARG A 279 16.13 22.65 7.28
CA ARG A 279 15.58 23.94 7.73
C ARG A 279 14.20 24.22 7.13
N VAL A 280 14.00 23.95 5.84
CA VAL A 280 12.68 24.06 5.17
C VAL A 280 11.66 23.16 5.86
N GLN A 281 11.99 21.88 6.07
CA GLN A 281 11.06 20.94 6.71
C GLN A 281 10.70 21.39 8.12
N ALA A 282 11.66 21.92 8.88
CA ALA A 282 11.41 22.48 10.21
C ALA A 282 10.41 23.64 10.17
N LEU A 283 10.55 24.57 9.22
CA LEU A 283 9.64 25.70 9.06
C LEU A 283 8.24 25.26 8.66
N GLU A 284 8.11 24.30 7.74
CA GLU A 284 6.82 23.72 7.35
C GLU A 284 6.12 23.05 8.54
N SER A 285 6.88 22.26 9.30
CA SER A 285 6.38 21.60 10.52
C SER A 285 5.98 22.62 11.58
N LEU A 286 6.82 23.63 11.85
CA LEU A 286 6.54 24.72 12.80
C LEU A 286 5.33 25.56 12.39
N GLY A 287 5.14 25.86 11.10
CA GLY A 287 3.99 26.61 10.58
C GLY A 287 2.67 25.89 10.78
N ALA A 288 2.67 24.56 10.69
CA ALA A 288 1.52 23.72 10.99
C ALA A 288 1.22 23.60 12.51
N LEU A 289 2.13 24.01 13.40
CA LEU A 289 1.90 24.00 14.84
C LEU A 289 1.00 25.17 15.28
N SER A 290 -0.26 24.89 15.62
CA SER A 290 -1.09 25.90 16.30
C SER A 290 -0.63 26.16 17.74
N GLY A 291 -0.43 27.44 18.06
CA GLY A 291 -0.07 27.89 19.41
C GLY A 291 1.42 27.76 19.71
N ARG A 292 2.26 28.19 18.76
CA ARG A 292 3.68 28.45 18.99
C ARG A 292 3.89 29.43 20.15
N ASP A 293 4.98 29.24 20.87
CA ASP A 293 5.47 30.19 21.85
C ASP A 293 6.29 31.30 21.16
N ALA A 294 6.62 32.36 21.91
CA ALA A 294 7.36 33.50 21.36
C ALA A 294 8.73 33.08 20.80
N THR A 295 9.38 32.09 21.42
CA THR A 295 10.70 31.61 20.98
C THR A 295 10.63 31.00 19.58
N ALA A 296 9.59 30.20 19.30
CA ALA A 296 9.42 29.62 17.98
C ALA A 296 9.04 30.68 16.92
N ASP A 297 8.22 31.66 17.28
CA ASP A 297 7.88 32.76 16.36
C ASP A 297 9.12 33.62 16.04
N GLU A 298 9.97 33.93 17.02
CA GLU A 298 11.25 34.64 16.82
C GLU A 298 12.20 33.87 15.90
N ALA A 299 12.34 32.56 16.12
CA ALA A 299 13.19 31.73 15.28
C ALA A 299 12.70 31.65 13.82
N VAL A 300 11.39 31.56 13.62
CA VAL A 300 10.78 31.57 12.28
C VAL A 300 10.97 32.94 11.62
N MET A 301 10.81 34.04 12.36
CA MET A 301 11.09 35.38 11.84
C MET A 301 12.55 35.57 11.46
N ALA A 302 13.49 35.04 12.24
CA ALA A 302 14.92 35.08 11.91
C ALA A 302 15.23 34.33 10.59
N ALA A 303 14.52 33.23 10.31
CA ALA A 303 14.67 32.45 9.09
C ALA A 303 14.22 33.18 7.81
N LEU A 304 13.51 34.32 7.91
CA LEU A 304 13.27 35.21 6.76
C LEU A 304 14.55 35.83 6.19
N LYS A 305 15.68 35.74 6.90
CA LYS A 305 17.00 36.24 6.47
C LYS A 305 17.96 35.11 6.07
N ASP A 306 17.48 33.87 5.97
CA ASP A 306 18.30 32.73 5.59
C ASP A 306 18.96 32.93 4.22
N PRO A 307 20.24 32.54 4.02
CA PRO A 307 20.91 32.68 2.72
C PRO A 307 20.17 31.93 1.60
N VAL A 308 19.46 30.84 1.93
CA VAL A 308 18.78 29.99 0.95
C VAL A 308 17.33 30.48 0.72
N PRO A 309 16.95 30.85 -0.52
CA PRO A 309 15.63 31.40 -0.80
C PRO A 309 14.46 30.47 -0.44
N GLN A 310 14.64 29.15 -0.57
CA GLN A 310 13.63 28.15 -0.21
C GLN A 310 13.31 28.22 1.29
N VAL A 311 14.31 28.44 2.14
CA VAL A 311 14.15 28.57 3.59
C VAL A 311 13.40 29.87 3.90
N ARG A 312 13.78 31.00 3.28
CA ARG A 312 13.06 32.27 3.46
C ARG A 312 11.60 32.18 3.05
N ALA A 313 11.29 31.54 1.92
CA ALA A 313 9.92 31.34 1.46
C ALA A 313 9.11 30.46 2.42
N ALA A 314 9.71 29.38 2.93
CA ALA A 314 9.09 28.51 3.93
C ALA A 314 8.80 29.27 5.24
N ALA A 315 9.71 30.15 5.68
CA ALA A 315 9.53 30.99 6.86
C ALA A 315 8.36 31.96 6.69
N ALA A 316 8.27 32.63 5.53
CA ALA A 316 7.15 33.51 5.22
C ALA A 316 5.81 32.76 5.26
N LYS A 317 5.73 31.58 4.62
CA LYS A 317 4.54 30.73 4.65
C LYS A 317 4.18 30.30 6.07
N ALA A 318 5.16 29.89 6.87
CA ALA A 318 4.97 29.44 8.26
C ALA A 318 4.45 30.57 9.18
N LEU A 319 4.80 31.83 8.93
CA LEU A 319 4.25 32.97 9.66
C LEU A 319 2.79 33.25 9.26
N GLY A 320 2.48 33.19 7.96
CA GLY A 320 1.11 33.38 7.46
C GLY A 320 0.10 32.32 7.95
N GLN A 321 0.57 31.16 8.39
CA GLN A 321 -0.27 30.08 8.93
C GLN A 321 -0.65 30.30 10.42
N THR A 322 0.05 31.16 11.16
CA THR A 322 -0.19 31.42 12.59
C THR A 322 -0.83 32.79 12.81
N ILE A 323 -2.12 32.88 12.54
CA ILE A 323 -2.88 34.11 12.31
C ILE A 323 -2.94 35.09 13.52
N TRP A 324 -2.82 34.64 14.76
CA TRP A 324 -3.28 35.43 15.92
C TRP A 324 -2.19 36.14 16.75
N LYS A 325 -0.90 35.96 16.41
CA LYS A 325 0.25 36.59 17.12
C LYS A 325 1.19 37.40 16.23
N THR A 326 0.93 37.45 14.92
CA THR A 326 1.88 37.91 13.89
C THR A 326 1.86 39.40 13.56
N ASN A 327 1.20 40.26 14.35
CA ASN A 327 1.40 41.72 14.21
C ASN A 327 2.90 42.11 14.35
N SER A 328 3.65 41.38 15.18
CA SER A 328 5.10 41.56 15.30
C SER A 328 5.89 41.12 14.06
N ALA A 329 5.34 40.20 13.26
CA ALA A 329 6.00 39.70 12.06
C ALA A 329 5.73 40.55 10.80
N MET A 330 4.74 41.46 10.85
CA MET A 330 4.37 42.30 9.70
C MET A 330 5.56 43.09 9.12
N PRO A 331 6.40 43.79 9.91
CA PRO A 331 7.54 44.51 9.35
C PRO A 331 8.52 43.59 8.63
N ALA A 332 8.77 42.39 9.18
CA ALA A 332 9.67 41.41 8.59
C ALA A 332 9.09 40.81 7.30
N LEU A 333 7.78 40.56 7.24
CA LEU A 333 7.09 40.08 6.04
C LEU A 333 7.00 41.15 4.95
N VAL A 334 6.78 42.42 5.31
CA VAL A 334 6.83 43.55 4.35
C VAL A 334 8.22 43.64 3.72
N GLU A 335 9.28 43.47 4.50
CA GLU A 335 10.62 43.44 3.93
C GLU A 335 10.86 42.22 3.04
N ALA A 336 10.41 41.03 3.47
CA ALA A 336 10.48 39.81 2.67
C ALA A 336 9.66 39.90 1.36
N SER A 337 8.61 40.73 1.30
CA SER A 337 7.84 40.96 0.06
C SER A 337 8.65 41.68 -1.04
N LYS A 338 9.81 42.26 -0.69
CA LYS A 338 10.75 42.91 -1.60
C LYS A 338 11.95 42.03 -1.96
N ASP A 339 11.99 40.78 -1.49
CA ASP A 339 13.09 39.84 -1.74
C ASP A 339 13.43 39.71 -3.24
N PRO A 340 14.71 39.57 -3.63
CA PRO A 340 15.08 39.40 -5.04
C PRO A 340 14.44 38.16 -5.69
N VAL A 341 14.09 37.13 -4.92
CA VAL A 341 13.53 35.87 -5.42
C VAL A 341 12.00 35.90 -5.40
N ALA A 342 11.40 35.61 -6.55
CA ALA A 342 9.94 35.69 -6.74
C ALA A 342 9.15 34.76 -5.80
N SER A 343 9.63 33.55 -5.53
CA SER A 343 8.96 32.62 -4.62
C SER A 343 8.86 33.16 -3.19
N VAL A 344 9.89 33.87 -2.72
CA VAL A 344 9.91 34.50 -1.40
C VAL A 344 8.92 35.66 -1.34
N ARG A 345 8.94 36.54 -2.36
CA ARG A 345 7.99 37.65 -2.46
C ARG A 345 6.55 37.16 -2.44
N ASN A 346 6.22 36.15 -3.25
CA ASN A 346 4.88 35.60 -3.34
C ASN A 346 4.43 35.00 -1.99
N ALA A 347 5.30 34.23 -1.32
CA ALA A 347 4.99 33.65 -0.01
C ALA A 347 4.77 34.73 1.07
N ALA A 348 5.57 35.80 1.05
CA ALA A 348 5.43 36.92 1.98
C ALA A 348 4.14 37.72 1.72
N SER A 349 3.81 38.02 0.47
CA SER A 349 2.55 38.68 0.10
C SER A 349 1.33 37.84 0.48
N GLU A 350 1.36 36.53 0.23
CA GLU A 350 0.28 35.63 0.63
C GLU A 350 0.13 35.57 2.17
N ALA A 351 1.24 35.57 2.91
CA ALA A 351 1.23 35.62 4.36
C ALA A 351 0.64 36.94 4.89
N LEU A 352 1.02 38.08 4.31
CA LEU A 352 0.46 39.40 4.66
C LEU A 352 -1.04 39.45 4.39
N GLN A 353 -1.49 39.01 3.21
CA GLN A 353 -2.93 38.95 2.87
C GLN A 353 -3.72 38.09 3.87
N ARG A 354 -3.17 36.94 4.29
CA ARG A 354 -3.82 36.08 5.29
C ARG A 354 -3.93 36.73 6.66
N ILE A 355 -2.94 37.52 7.06
CA ILE A 355 -2.92 38.23 8.34
C ILE A 355 -3.92 39.40 8.31
N GLU A 356 -3.99 40.14 7.20
CA GLU A 356 -4.89 41.29 7.03
C GLU A 356 -6.37 40.93 6.84
N ALA A 357 -6.66 39.73 6.31
CA ALA A 357 -8.03 39.30 6.00
C ALA A 357 -8.89 38.89 7.21
N LYS A 358 -8.41 39.04 8.45
CA LYS A 358 -9.09 38.60 9.68
C LYS A 358 -8.92 39.58 10.83
#